data_AF-A0A8J6Z4Z9-F1
#
_entry.id   AF-A0A8J6Z4Z9-F1
#
_cell.length_a   1.000
_cell.length_b   1.000
_cell.length_c   1.000
_cell.angle_alpha   90.00
_cell.angle_beta   90.00
_cell.angle_gamma   90.00
#
_symmetry.space_group_name_H-M   'P 1'
#
loop_
_entity.id
_entity.type
_entity.pdbx_description
1 polymer ?
#
loop_
_entity_poly.entity_id
_entity_poly.type
_entity_poly.pdbx_seq_one_letter_code
_entity_poly.pdbx_strand_id
1 'polypeptide(L)'
;MNVKMILRIQSQALLTFSVTLLLPIAYALIELGAVDTTIFFAAIGLVSIAAGAVFEHYGVGRFQRAPLASSATAILLMYPLLGVFGCLPFVLTGWLPPLDALLETVSDLTSAGLSILPPDAPYLLRLWQSALMWLGSLLFLLMLVTILPEVSGCFGVELSLQGGQGFGSVIGQMNLMSVRVIKVYLTLTAVSVGAFELAGLNFWDSLMMAMRCISTGGGKFFPAHGSFYVEYAAVFVMLLACGNFLLYYRVIHTLLPPRPEFGMN
;
A
#
# COMPACT_ATOMS: atom_id res chain seq x y z
N MET A 1 20.52 -4.97 -18.96
CA MET A 1 19.27 -4.95 -18.16
C MET A 1 19.33 -6.13 -17.19
N ASN A 2 19.14 -5.91 -15.88
CA ASN A 2 19.29 -6.98 -14.88
C ASN A 2 17.94 -7.65 -14.59
N VAL A 3 17.61 -8.68 -15.38
CA VAL A 3 16.32 -9.38 -15.32
C VAL A 3 16.09 -10.04 -13.96
N LYS A 4 17.14 -10.58 -13.33
CA LYS A 4 17.02 -11.22 -12.00
C LYS A 4 16.55 -10.23 -10.93
N MET A 5 17.05 -8.99 -10.99
CA MET A 5 16.62 -7.93 -10.08
C MET A 5 15.14 -7.56 -10.31
N ILE A 6 14.72 -7.46 -11.57
CA ILE A 6 13.32 -7.17 -11.92
C ILE A 6 12.41 -8.24 -11.34
N LEU A 7 12.73 -9.52 -11.55
CA LEU A 7 11.95 -10.65 -11.02
C LEU A 7 11.87 -10.63 -9.49
N ARG A 8 12.95 -10.26 -8.81
CA ARG A 8 12.96 -10.14 -7.35
C ARG A 8 12.00 -9.05 -6.85
N ILE A 9 11.94 -7.90 -7.51
CA ILE A 9 10.99 -6.83 -7.16
C ILE A 9 9.54 -7.29 -7.43
N GLN A 10 9.30 -7.96 -8.57
CA GLN A 10 7.96 -8.51 -8.87
C GLN A 10 7.52 -9.54 -7.83
N SER A 11 8.42 -10.41 -7.39
CA SER A 11 8.16 -11.37 -6.33
C SER A 11 7.73 -10.67 -5.04
N GLN A 12 8.48 -9.67 -4.58
CA GLN A 12 8.16 -8.94 -3.36
C GLN A 12 6.81 -8.21 -3.46
N ALA A 13 6.49 -7.64 -4.62
CA ALA A 13 5.20 -7.01 -4.87
C ALA A 13 4.05 -8.02 -4.78
N LEU A 14 4.19 -9.19 -5.41
CA LEU A 14 3.20 -10.26 -5.34
C LEU A 14 3.01 -10.80 -3.93
N LEU A 15 4.10 -11.02 -3.18
CA LEU A 15 4.01 -11.48 -1.79
C LEU A 15 3.33 -10.46 -0.89
N THR A 16 3.62 -9.16 -1.08
CA THR A 16 2.94 -8.08 -0.33
C THR A 16 1.45 -8.03 -0.68
N PHE A 17 1.12 -8.20 -1.96
CA PHE A 17 -0.27 -8.29 -2.42
C PHE A 17 -1.02 -9.49 -1.82
N SER A 18 -0.37 -10.66 -1.72
CA SER A 18 -0.94 -11.84 -1.07
C SER A 18 -1.25 -11.60 0.41
N VAL A 19 -0.41 -10.83 1.11
CA VAL A 19 -0.69 -10.43 2.51
C VAL A 19 -1.94 -9.55 2.58
N THR A 20 -2.10 -8.61 1.65
CA THR A 20 -3.30 -7.75 1.59
C THR A 20 -4.58 -8.56 1.35
N LEU A 21 -4.51 -9.66 0.59
CA LEU A 21 -5.66 -10.58 0.39
C LEU A 21 -6.10 -11.30 1.67
N LEU A 22 -5.26 -11.37 2.71
CA LEU A 22 -5.66 -11.95 4.00
C LEU A 22 -6.77 -11.13 4.68
N LEU A 23 -6.83 -9.82 4.44
CA LEU A 23 -7.82 -8.94 5.03
C LEU A 23 -9.26 -9.27 4.60
N PRO A 24 -9.60 -9.37 3.30
CA PRO A 24 -10.92 -9.83 2.88
C PRO A 24 -11.21 -11.28 3.30
N ILE A 25 -10.20 -12.18 3.26
CA ILE A 25 -10.38 -13.57 3.74
C ILE A 25 -10.76 -13.59 5.22
N ALA A 26 -10.07 -12.82 6.07
CA ALA A 26 -10.37 -12.73 7.49
C ALA A 26 -11.79 -12.19 7.76
N TYR A 27 -12.20 -11.14 7.04
CA TYR A 27 -13.56 -10.62 7.11
C TYR A 27 -14.60 -11.71 6.80
N ALA A 28 -14.40 -12.43 5.69
CA ALA A 28 -15.37 -13.43 5.24
C ALA A 28 -15.48 -14.64 6.18
N LEU A 29 -14.39 -15.01 6.88
CA LEU A 29 -14.41 -16.04 7.92
C LEU A 29 -15.16 -15.62 9.19
N ILE A 30 -15.09 -14.33 9.55
CA ILE A 30 -15.75 -13.80 10.76
C ILE A 30 -17.25 -13.63 10.54
N GLU A 31 -17.66 -13.05 9.42
CA GLU A 31 -19.07 -12.74 9.14
C GLU A 31 -19.86 -13.94 8.56
N LEU A 32 -19.22 -15.09 8.34
CA LEU A 32 -19.78 -16.38 7.87
C LEU A 32 -20.72 -16.34 6.62
N GLY A 33 -20.90 -15.18 5.98
CA GLY A 33 -21.96 -14.97 4.99
C GLY A 33 -21.53 -15.11 3.53
N ALA A 34 -20.25 -15.33 3.22
CA ALA A 34 -19.72 -15.21 1.85
C ALA A 34 -18.71 -16.30 1.45
N VAL A 35 -19.02 -17.55 1.80
CA VAL A 35 -18.13 -18.72 1.58
C VAL A 35 -17.67 -18.82 0.12
N ASP A 36 -18.58 -18.66 -0.84
CA ASP A 36 -18.27 -18.80 -2.27
C ASP A 36 -17.26 -17.75 -2.75
N THR A 37 -17.42 -16.50 -2.33
CA THR A 37 -16.48 -15.44 -2.69
C THR A 37 -15.12 -15.60 -2.01
N THR A 38 -15.08 -16.16 -0.80
CA THR A 38 -13.84 -16.38 -0.03
C THR A 38 -12.90 -17.33 -0.75
N ILE A 39 -13.45 -18.36 -1.41
CA ILE A 39 -12.66 -19.35 -2.17
C ILE A 39 -11.88 -18.67 -3.29
N PHE A 40 -12.48 -17.70 -3.99
CA PHE A 40 -11.77 -16.95 -5.04
C PHE A 40 -10.60 -16.13 -4.47
N PHE A 41 -10.81 -15.42 -3.36
CA PHE A 41 -9.74 -14.67 -2.69
C PHE A 41 -8.60 -15.59 -2.22
N ALA A 42 -8.93 -16.74 -1.64
CA ALA A 42 -7.95 -17.74 -1.20
C ALA A 42 -7.17 -18.34 -2.38
N ALA A 43 -7.86 -18.67 -3.48
CA ALA A 43 -7.23 -19.19 -4.70
C ALA A 43 -6.28 -18.17 -5.32
N ILE A 44 -6.69 -16.91 -5.44
CA ILE A 44 -5.84 -15.82 -5.95
C ILE A 44 -4.64 -15.59 -5.01
N GLY A 45 -4.86 -15.65 -3.69
CA GLY A 45 -3.79 -15.60 -2.70
C GLY A 45 -2.75 -16.69 -2.91
N LEU A 46 -3.19 -17.93 -3.13
CA LEU A 46 -2.29 -19.06 -3.36
C LEU A 46 -1.55 -18.94 -4.70
N VAL A 47 -2.23 -18.53 -5.76
CA VAL A 47 -1.62 -18.30 -7.08
C VAL A 47 -0.61 -17.15 -7.04
N SER A 48 -0.90 -16.06 -6.33
CA SER A 48 0.04 -14.93 -6.16
C SER A 48 1.27 -15.33 -5.34
N ILE A 49 1.12 -16.13 -4.28
CA ILE A 49 2.25 -16.69 -3.52
C ILE A 49 3.09 -17.61 -4.41
N ALA A 50 2.46 -18.52 -5.16
CA ALA A 50 3.16 -19.44 -6.04
C ALA A 50 3.93 -18.70 -7.14
N ALA A 51 3.30 -17.72 -7.80
CA ALA A 51 3.96 -16.86 -8.79
C ALA A 51 5.11 -16.05 -8.16
N GLY A 52 4.91 -15.51 -6.96
CA GLY A 52 5.93 -14.81 -6.19
C GLY A 52 7.14 -15.68 -5.87
N ALA A 53 6.92 -16.92 -5.43
CA ALA A 53 7.97 -17.89 -5.13
C ALA A 53 8.76 -18.31 -6.39
N VAL A 54 8.07 -18.48 -7.53
CA VAL A 54 8.71 -18.75 -8.83
C VAL A 54 9.60 -17.59 -9.24
N PHE A 55 9.10 -16.35 -9.14
CA PHE A 55 9.89 -15.16 -9.45
C PHE A 55 11.06 -14.96 -8.49
N GLU A 56 10.90 -15.32 -7.21
CA GLU A 56 11.99 -15.30 -6.23
C GLU A 56 13.09 -16.29 -6.62
N HIS A 57 12.71 -17.53 -6.97
CA HIS A 57 13.63 -18.59 -7.35
C HIS A 57 14.50 -18.20 -8.56
N TYR A 58 13.90 -17.61 -9.60
CA TYR A 58 14.65 -17.12 -10.77
C TYR A 58 15.32 -15.74 -10.53
N GLY A 59 14.89 -15.00 -9.52
CA GLY A 59 15.40 -13.69 -9.12
C GLY A 59 16.59 -13.74 -8.14
N VAL A 60 17.04 -14.92 -7.73
CA VAL A 60 18.17 -15.07 -6.79
C VAL A 60 19.44 -14.49 -7.39
N GLY A 61 19.97 -13.45 -6.73
CA GLY A 61 21.21 -12.78 -7.10
C GLY A 61 21.64 -11.78 -6.03
N ARG A 62 22.96 -11.59 -5.88
CA ARG A 62 23.52 -10.47 -5.12
C ARG A 62 23.59 -9.25 -6.03
N PHE A 63 22.73 -8.27 -5.77
CA PHE A 63 22.72 -7.02 -6.52
C PHE A 63 23.44 -5.95 -5.69
N GLN A 64 24.66 -5.59 -6.09
CA GLN A 64 25.40 -4.50 -5.44
C GLN A 64 25.00 -3.12 -5.96
N ARG A 65 24.44 -3.06 -7.18
CA ARG A 65 23.90 -1.86 -7.82
C ARG A 65 22.61 -2.21 -8.54
N ALA A 66 21.64 -1.32 -8.43
CA ALA A 66 20.44 -1.31 -9.22
C ALA A 66 20.65 -0.34 -10.39
N PRO A 67 20.88 -0.79 -11.63
CA PRO A 67 20.92 0.14 -12.75
C PRO A 67 19.57 0.85 -12.83
N LEU A 68 19.56 2.19 -12.94
CA LEU A 68 18.34 3.00 -12.98
C LEU A 68 17.30 2.44 -13.97
N ALA A 69 17.76 2.02 -15.16
CA ALA A 69 16.91 1.39 -16.16
C ALA A 69 16.22 0.11 -15.64
N SER A 70 16.92 -0.75 -14.89
CA SER A 70 16.33 -1.98 -14.35
C SER A 70 15.34 -1.71 -13.21
N SER A 71 15.61 -0.71 -12.37
CA SER A 71 14.68 -0.26 -11.32
C SER A 71 13.41 0.36 -11.93
N ALA A 72 13.57 1.24 -12.92
CA ALA A 72 12.46 1.87 -13.62
C ALA A 72 11.59 0.82 -14.35
N THR A 73 12.21 -0.14 -15.04
CA THR A 73 11.48 -1.25 -15.67
C THR A 73 10.76 -2.11 -14.64
N ALA A 74 11.37 -2.38 -13.49
CA ALA A 74 10.71 -3.16 -12.43
C ALA A 74 9.44 -2.46 -11.93
N ILE A 75 9.50 -1.14 -11.67
CA ILE A 75 8.34 -0.37 -11.22
C ILE A 75 7.27 -0.30 -12.31
N LEU A 76 7.67 -0.07 -13.57
CA LEU A 76 6.76 -0.01 -14.71
C LEU A 76 6.00 -1.33 -14.89
N LEU A 77 6.64 -2.48 -14.64
CA LEU A 77 6.01 -3.80 -14.75
C LEU A 77 5.19 -4.18 -13.50
N MET A 78 5.52 -3.60 -12.35
CA MET A 78 4.87 -3.92 -11.06
C MET A 78 3.39 -3.51 -11.04
N TYR A 79 3.05 -2.29 -11.44
CA TYR A 79 1.67 -1.81 -11.41
C TYR A 79 0.74 -2.62 -12.33
N PRO A 80 1.09 -2.89 -13.61
CA PRO A 80 0.31 -3.77 -14.47
C PRO A 80 0.18 -5.19 -13.92
N LEU A 81 1.25 -5.75 -13.35
CA LEU A 81 1.20 -7.08 -12.73
C LEU A 81 0.19 -7.11 -11.58
N LEU A 82 0.27 -6.16 -10.66
CA LEU A 82 -0.68 -6.02 -9.55
C LEU A 82 -2.10 -5.71 -10.06
N GLY A 83 -2.24 -4.95 -11.15
CA GLY A 83 -3.53 -4.68 -11.79
C GLY A 83 -4.22 -5.93 -12.32
N VAL A 84 -3.46 -6.83 -12.97
CA VAL A 84 -3.99 -8.11 -13.45
C VAL A 84 -4.41 -9.00 -12.29
N PHE A 85 -3.59 -9.14 -11.24
CA PHE A 85 -3.97 -9.95 -10.08
C PHE A 85 -5.12 -9.32 -9.28
N GLY A 86 -5.15 -7.99 -9.18
CA GLY A 86 -6.14 -7.25 -8.43
C GLY A 86 -7.53 -7.22 -9.07
N CYS A 87 -7.62 -7.41 -10.39
CA CYS A 87 -8.91 -7.47 -11.08
C CYS A 87 -9.58 -8.85 -10.98
N LEU A 88 -8.82 -9.90 -10.67
CA LEU A 88 -9.32 -11.29 -10.63
C LEU A 88 -10.52 -11.48 -9.69
N PRO A 89 -10.56 -10.94 -8.45
CA PRO A 89 -11.72 -11.09 -7.59
C PRO A 89 -13.01 -10.53 -8.22
N PHE A 90 -12.94 -9.39 -8.93
CA PHE A 90 -14.11 -8.79 -9.57
C PHE A 90 -14.61 -9.60 -10.76
N VAL A 91 -13.69 -10.16 -11.55
CA VAL A 91 -14.02 -10.97 -12.74
C VAL A 91 -14.54 -12.35 -12.33
N LEU A 92 -13.89 -13.03 -11.38
CA LEU A 92 -14.27 -14.38 -10.95
C LEU A 92 -15.60 -14.40 -10.19
N THR A 93 -15.93 -13.33 -9.48
CA THR A 93 -17.24 -13.18 -8.84
C THR A 93 -18.35 -12.73 -9.80
N GLY A 94 -18.00 -12.36 -11.04
CA GLY A 94 -18.96 -11.99 -12.09
C GLY A 94 -19.56 -10.58 -11.94
N TRP A 95 -19.05 -9.75 -11.02
CA TRP A 95 -19.61 -8.41 -10.76
C TRP A 95 -19.18 -7.36 -11.78
N LEU A 96 -18.01 -7.52 -12.39
CA LEU A 96 -17.51 -6.61 -13.43
C LEU A 96 -16.96 -7.40 -14.61
N PRO A 97 -17.20 -6.95 -15.85
CA PRO A 97 -16.51 -7.52 -17.01
C PRO A 97 -15.00 -7.24 -16.94
N PRO A 98 -14.15 -8.00 -17.65
CA PRO A 98 -12.69 -7.91 -17.50
C PRO A 98 -12.09 -6.52 -17.70
N LEU A 99 -12.61 -5.75 -18.65
CA LEU A 99 -12.13 -4.39 -18.92
C LEU A 99 -12.46 -3.44 -17.75
N ASP A 100 -13.71 -3.46 -17.29
CA ASP A 100 -14.14 -2.60 -16.19
C ASP A 100 -13.47 -3.00 -14.87
N ALA A 101 -13.26 -4.30 -14.64
CA ALA A 101 -12.52 -4.81 -13.50
C ALA A 101 -11.05 -4.33 -13.49
N LEU A 102 -10.41 -4.30 -14.66
CA LEU A 102 -9.06 -3.75 -14.79
C LEU A 102 -9.04 -2.23 -14.54
N LEU A 103 -10.03 -1.49 -15.08
CA LEU A 103 -10.13 -0.05 -14.84
C LEU A 103 -10.37 0.28 -13.37
N GLU A 104 -11.26 -0.46 -12.70
CA GLU A 104 -11.50 -0.34 -11.26
C GLU A 104 -10.21 -0.57 -10.47
N THR A 105 -9.52 -1.68 -10.78
CA THR A 105 -8.30 -2.07 -10.07
C THR A 105 -7.17 -1.06 -10.27
N VAL A 106 -6.97 -0.57 -11.50
CA VAL A 106 -5.96 0.46 -11.79
C VAL A 106 -6.31 1.76 -11.07
N SER A 107 -7.59 2.13 -11.02
CA SER A 107 -8.03 3.32 -10.29
C SER A 107 -7.77 3.19 -8.79
N ASP A 108 -8.08 2.05 -8.21
CA ASP A 108 -7.84 1.78 -6.79
C ASP A 108 -6.33 1.76 -6.48
N LEU A 109 -5.53 1.01 -7.26
CA LEU A 109 -4.08 0.92 -7.06
C LEU A 109 -3.35 2.28 -7.21
N THR A 110 -3.87 3.16 -8.06
CA THR A 110 -3.32 4.52 -8.21
C THR A 110 -3.95 5.53 -7.26
N SER A 111 -4.90 5.09 -6.42
CA SER A 111 -5.71 5.94 -5.53
C SER A 111 -6.47 7.06 -6.28
N ALA A 112 -6.77 6.87 -7.56
CA ALA A 112 -7.57 7.82 -8.35
C ALA A 112 -9.04 7.85 -7.92
N GLY A 113 -9.56 6.72 -7.40
CA GLY A 113 -10.90 6.66 -6.79
C GLY A 113 -12.08 6.77 -7.74
N LEU A 114 -11.88 6.45 -9.02
CA LEU A 114 -12.98 6.20 -9.95
C LEU A 114 -13.57 4.84 -9.60
N SER A 115 -14.88 4.79 -9.38
CA SER A 115 -15.56 3.55 -9.04
C SER A 115 -16.73 3.25 -9.97
N ILE A 116 -16.63 2.13 -10.68
CA ILE A 116 -17.58 1.53 -11.59
C ILE A 116 -18.41 0.47 -10.84
N LEU A 117 -17.86 -0.10 -9.75
CA LEU A 117 -18.56 -1.09 -8.93
C LEU A 117 -19.94 -0.56 -8.47
N PRO A 118 -21.01 -1.33 -8.68
CA PRO A 118 -22.35 -0.88 -8.36
C PRO A 118 -22.61 -0.91 -6.84
N PRO A 119 -23.55 -0.09 -6.33
CA PRO A 119 -23.76 0.09 -4.89
C PRO A 119 -24.27 -1.17 -4.19
N ASP A 120 -24.90 -2.09 -4.91
CA ASP A 120 -25.43 -3.38 -4.45
C ASP A 120 -24.37 -4.49 -4.40
N ALA A 121 -23.12 -4.21 -4.79
CA ALA A 121 -22.03 -5.17 -4.73
C ALA A 121 -21.83 -5.76 -3.31
N PRO A 122 -21.19 -6.94 -3.18
CA PRO A 122 -20.94 -7.55 -1.90
C PRO A 122 -19.94 -6.70 -1.10
N TYR A 123 -20.14 -6.67 0.21
CA TYR A 123 -19.26 -5.93 1.11
C TYR A 123 -17.79 -6.34 0.96
N LEU A 124 -17.53 -7.62 0.73
CA LEU A 124 -16.20 -8.17 0.52
C LEU A 124 -15.45 -7.51 -0.65
N LEU A 125 -16.15 -7.19 -1.74
CA LEU A 125 -15.54 -6.50 -2.89
C LEU A 125 -15.22 -5.04 -2.56
N ARG A 126 -16.09 -4.34 -1.81
CA ARG A 126 -15.82 -2.97 -1.35
C ARG A 126 -14.63 -2.89 -0.39
N LEU A 127 -14.50 -3.91 0.47
CA LEU A 127 -13.35 -4.06 1.34
C LEU A 127 -12.07 -4.28 0.53
N TRP A 128 -12.15 -5.08 -0.54
CA TRP A 128 -11.04 -5.28 -1.46
C TRP A 128 -10.60 -4.00 -2.18
N GLN A 129 -11.53 -3.18 -2.67
CA GLN A 129 -11.21 -1.86 -3.24
C GLN A 129 -10.42 -0.99 -2.26
N SER A 130 -10.91 -0.91 -1.02
CA SER A 130 -10.27 -0.12 0.04
C SER A 130 -8.87 -0.66 0.36
N ALA A 131 -8.69 -1.99 0.29
CA ALA A 131 -7.40 -2.64 0.46
C ALA A 131 -6.42 -2.37 -0.70
N LEU A 132 -6.90 -2.35 -1.94
CA LEU A 132 -6.10 -1.98 -3.12
C LEU A 132 -5.63 -0.52 -3.05
N MET A 133 -6.50 0.40 -2.62
CA MET A 133 -6.14 1.81 -2.42
C MET A 133 -5.05 2.00 -1.37
N TRP A 134 -5.23 1.35 -0.22
CA TRP A 134 -4.27 1.38 0.87
C TRP A 134 -2.91 0.80 0.45
N LEU A 135 -2.93 -0.35 -0.25
CA LEU A 135 -1.72 -0.97 -0.79
C LEU A 135 -1.04 -0.07 -1.82
N GLY A 136 -1.81 0.48 -2.76
CA GLY A 136 -1.32 1.35 -3.82
C GLY A 136 -0.61 2.60 -3.30
N SER A 137 -1.24 3.30 -2.36
CA SER A 137 -0.65 4.46 -1.68
C SER A 137 0.63 4.09 -0.92
N LEU A 138 0.64 2.96 -0.21
CA LEU A 138 1.84 2.47 0.47
C LEU A 138 2.99 2.20 -0.52
N LEU A 139 2.71 1.53 -1.64
CA LEU A 139 3.71 1.25 -2.67
C LEU A 139 4.25 2.55 -3.30
N PHE A 140 3.39 3.53 -3.53
CA PHE A 140 3.80 4.85 -4.02
C PHE A 140 4.70 5.59 -3.01
N LEU A 141 4.33 5.59 -1.72
CA LEU A 141 5.16 6.20 -0.67
C LEU A 141 6.53 5.53 -0.54
N LEU A 142 6.57 4.19 -0.61
CA LEU A 142 7.81 3.43 -0.59
C LEU A 142 8.67 3.72 -1.82
N MET A 143 8.07 3.80 -3.01
CA MET A 143 8.75 4.21 -4.22
C MET A 143 9.34 5.61 -4.07
N LEU A 144 8.56 6.57 -3.56
CA LEU A 144 9.03 7.94 -3.36
C LEU A 144 10.26 7.99 -2.46
N VAL A 145 10.23 7.33 -1.30
CA VAL A 145 11.35 7.34 -0.35
C VAL A 145 12.58 6.59 -0.84
N THR A 146 12.40 5.57 -1.68
CA THR A 146 13.52 4.80 -2.24
C THR A 146 14.14 5.48 -3.47
N ILE A 147 13.37 6.18 -4.29
CA ILE A 147 13.88 6.87 -5.48
C ILE A 147 14.42 8.25 -5.17
N LEU A 148 13.85 8.94 -4.17
CA LEU A 148 14.24 10.32 -3.82
C LEU A 148 15.76 10.46 -3.65
N PRO A 149 16.50 9.58 -2.95
CA PRO A 149 17.95 9.71 -2.81
C PRO A 149 18.73 9.58 -4.12
N GLU A 150 18.23 8.81 -5.09
CA GLU A 150 18.92 8.61 -6.38
C GLU A 150 18.63 9.74 -7.38
N VAL A 151 17.43 10.33 -7.34
CA VAL A 151 17.01 11.42 -8.25
C VAL A 151 17.33 12.80 -7.67
N SER A 152 17.43 12.93 -6.34
CA SER A 152 17.62 14.20 -5.63
C SER A 152 19.08 14.55 -5.39
N GLY A 153 19.89 14.58 -6.45
CA GLY A 153 20.96 15.60 -6.50
C GLY A 153 20.38 17.04 -6.50
N CYS A 154 19.07 17.20 -6.74
CA CYS A 154 18.42 18.50 -6.98
C CYS A 154 17.49 18.99 -5.82
N PHE A 155 17.23 18.19 -4.79
CA PHE A 155 16.45 18.60 -3.60
C PHE A 155 17.32 18.51 -2.34
N GLY A 156 18.29 19.41 -2.21
CA GLY A 156 18.88 19.83 -0.92
C GLY A 156 19.64 18.78 -0.08
N VAL A 157 19.92 17.58 -0.59
CA VAL A 157 20.80 16.60 0.09
C VAL A 157 22.27 16.72 -0.39
N GLU A 158 22.59 17.73 -1.21
CA GLU A 158 23.98 17.98 -1.62
C GLU A 158 24.82 18.74 -0.57
N LEU A 159 24.26 19.21 0.55
CA LEU A 159 25.02 20.01 1.53
C LEU A 159 25.58 19.22 2.72
N SER A 160 25.56 17.88 2.70
CA SER A 160 26.24 17.09 3.75
C SER A 160 27.02 15.88 3.25
N LEU A 161 27.17 15.72 1.93
CA LEU A 161 27.96 14.64 1.33
C LEU A 161 29.42 15.06 1.05
N GLN A 162 29.97 15.98 1.84
CA GLN A 162 31.42 16.04 2.01
C GLN A 162 31.84 14.95 2.99
N GLY A 163 32.14 13.77 2.46
CA GLY A 163 32.84 12.74 3.22
C GLY A 163 32.43 11.34 2.83
N GLY A 164 33.09 10.77 1.82
CA GLY A 164 33.52 9.37 1.73
C GLY A 164 32.69 8.24 2.36
N GLN A 165 31.35 8.32 2.41
CA GLN A 165 30.54 7.21 2.92
C GLN A 165 30.30 6.20 1.79
N GLY A 166 30.70 4.95 2.02
CA GLY A 166 30.49 3.87 1.05
C GLY A 166 29.00 3.61 0.80
N PHE A 167 28.65 3.29 -0.46
CA PHE A 167 27.27 3.07 -0.94
C PHE A 167 26.40 2.10 -0.10
N GLY A 168 27.00 1.22 0.69
CA GLY A 168 26.28 0.40 1.66
C GLY A 168 25.52 1.22 2.72
N SER A 169 26.02 2.41 3.09
CA SER A 169 25.34 3.31 4.02
C SER A 169 24.07 3.91 3.41
N VAL A 170 24.08 4.24 2.10
CA VAL A 170 22.93 4.80 1.38
C VAL A 170 21.79 3.78 1.27
N ILE A 171 22.11 2.54 0.90
CA ILE A 171 21.12 1.44 0.84
C ILE A 171 20.55 1.13 2.24
N GLY A 172 21.42 1.14 3.27
CA GLY A 172 21.01 1.01 4.67
C GLY A 172 20.03 2.13 5.08
N GLN A 173 20.30 3.37 4.69
CA GLN A 173 19.43 4.51 4.95
C GLN A 173 18.09 4.38 4.23
N MET A 174 18.05 3.93 2.97
CA MET A 174 16.79 3.69 2.24
C MET A 174 15.90 2.66 2.95
N ASN A 175 16.47 1.53 3.38
CA ASN A 175 15.73 0.51 4.13
C ASN A 175 15.20 1.06 5.47
N LEU A 176 16.02 1.82 6.20
CA LEU A 176 15.60 2.46 7.44
C LEU A 176 14.45 3.45 7.19
N MET A 177 14.53 4.26 6.14
CA MET A 177 13.49 5.23 5.79
C MET A 177 12.19 4.53 5.37
N SER A 178 12.24 3.46 4.59
CA SER A 178 11.06 2.66 4.23
C SER A 178 10.35 2.10 5.46
N VAL A 179 11.09 1.55 6.43
CA VAL A 179 10.50 1.07 7.70
C VAL A 179 9.85 2.19 8.49
N ARG A 180 10.45 3.39 8.48
CA ARG A 180 9.87 4.57 9.16
C ARG A 180 8.55 4.99 8.52
N VAL A 181 8.49 5.04 7.20
CA VAL A 181 7.25 5.37 6.46
C VAL A 181 6.16 4.35 6.73
N ILE A 182 6.46 3.05 6.66
CA ILE A 182 5.50 1.99 6.96
C ILE A 182 4.92 2.16 8.38
N LYS A 183 5.77 2.44 9.37
CA LYS A 183 5.33 2.69 10.75
C LYS A 183 4.39 3.88 10.83
N VAL A 184 4.74 5.02 10.25
CA VAL A 184 3.89 6.22 10.26
C VAL A 184 2.56 5.94 9.57
N TYR A 185 2.59 5.31 8.40
CA TYR A 185 1.41 4.96 7.61
C TYR A 185 0.44 4.07 8.40
N LEU A 186 0.96 3.03 9.06
CA LEU A 186 0.16 2.16 9.94
C LEU A 186 -0.38 2.90 11.17
N THR A 187 0.42 3.76 11.81
CA THR A 187 -0.06 4.55 12.96
C THR A 187 -1.15 5.52 12.57
N LEU A 188 -1.02 6.20 11.43
CA LEU A 188 -2.07 7.06 10.92
C LEU A 188 -3.32 6.25 10.59
N THR A 189 -3.17 5.05 10.02
CA THR A 189 -4.31 4.15 9.75
C THR A 189 -5.05 3.78 11.02
N ALA A 190 -4.34 3.40 12.07
CA ALA A 190 -4.96 3.12 13.37
C ALA A 190 -5.67 4.34 13.97
N VAL A 191 -5.05 5.53 13.90
CA VAL A 191 -5.67 6.78 14.39
C VAL A 191 -6.95 7.10 13.61
N SER A 192 -6.93 6.93 12.29
CA SER A 192 -8.10 7.16 11.44
C SER A 192 -9.24 6.19 11.71
N VAL A 193 -8.94 4.90 11.95
CA VAL A 193 -9.96 3.93 12.36
C VAL A 193 -10.63 4.38 13.66
N GLY A 194 -9.84 4.76 14.67
CA GLY A 194 -10.37 5.26 15.94
C GLY A 194 -11.21 6.53 15.78
N ALA A 195 -10.81 7.45 14.89
CA ALA A 195 -11.59 8.66 14.62
C ALA A 195 -12.98 8.34 14.01
N PHE A 196 -13.05 7.36 13.12
CA PHE A 196 -14.32 6.93 12.51
C PHE A 196 -15.20 6.12 13.48
N GLU A 197 -14.63 5.30 14.35
CA GLU A 197 -15.38 4.62 15.41
C GLU A 197 -15.98 5.60 16.41
N LEU A 198 -15.23 6.62 16.81
CA LEU A 198 -15.73 7.70 17.68
C LEU A 198 -16.84 8.52 17.01
N ALA A 199 -16.85 8.57 15.67
CA ALA A 199 -17.92 9.18 14.89
C ALA A 199 -19.18 8.29 14.78
N GLY A 200 -19.14 7.06 15.30
CA GLY A 200 -20.28 6.15 15.39
C GLY A 200 -20.36 5.07 14.30
N LEU A 201 -19.29 4.87 13.50
CA LEU A 201 -19.24 3.80 12.51
C LEU A 201 -18.82 2.46 13.14
N ASN A 202 -19.30 1.35 12.56
CA ASN A 202 -18.84 0.01 12.92
C ASN A 202 -17.37 -0.18 12.52
N PHE A 203 -16.64 -1.07 13.22
CA PHE A 203 -15.22 -1.33 13.00
C PHE A 203 -14.84 -1.52 11.53
N TRP A 204 -15.59 -2.35 10.79
CA TRP A 204 -15.28 -2.66 9.39
C TRP A 204 -15.51 -1.46 8.45
N ASP A 205 -16.55 -0.66 8.71
CA ASP A 205 -16.82 0.56 7.96
C ASP A 205 -15.77 1.64 8.25
N SER A 206 -15.38 1.78 9.52
CA SER A 206 -14.29 2.63 9.98
C SER A 206 -12.96 2.23 9.34
N LEU A 207 -12.69 0.93 9.22
CA LEU A 207 -11.48 0.41 8.57
C LEU A 207 -11.45 0.78 7.08
N MET A 208 -12.52 0.52 6.34
CA MET A 208 -12.59 0.90 4.92
C MET A 208 -12.44 2.40 4.71
N MET A 209 -13.13 3.22 5.52
CA MET A 209 -13.02 4.67 5.44
C MET A 209 -11.62 5.17 5.77
N ALA A 210 -10.98 4.62 6.81
CA ALA A 210 -9.60 4.94 7.16
C ALA A 210 -8.63 4.61 6.03
N MET A 211 -8.75 3.42 5.44
CA MET A 211 -7.92 2.97 4.32
C MET A 211 -8.04 3.88 3.10
N ARG A 212 -9.28 4.26 2.72
CA ARG A 212 -9.56 5.16 1.60
C ARG A 212 -9.07 6.60 1.85
N CYS A 213 -9.35 7.15 3.03
CA CYS A 213 -8.99 8.55 3.31
C CYS A 213 -7.46 8.73 3.44
N ILE A 214 -6.74 7.76 4.03
CA ILE A 214 -5.28 7.84 4.14
C ILE A 214 -4.59 7.67 2.80
N SER A 215 -5.12 6.83 1.92
CA SER A 215 -4.60 6.71 0.57
C SER A 215 -4.89 7.96 -0.28
N THR A 216 -5.59 8.97 0.28
CA THR A 216 -6.18 10.09 -0.47
C THR A 216 -7.06 9.60 -1.63
N GLY A 217 -7.62 8.40 -1.48
CA GLY A 217 -8.47 7.75 -2.46
C GLY A 217 -9.93 8.16 -2.31
N GLY A 218 -10.67 8.10 -3.41
CA GLY A 218 -12.10 8.38 -3.46
C GLY A 218 -12.98 7.13 -3.52
N GLY A 219 -14.06 7.23 -4.27
CA GLY A 219 -14.99 6.15 -4.55
C GLY A 219 -16.40 6.40 -4.00
N LYS A 220 -17.31 5.48 -4.32
CA LYS A 220 -18.75 5.66 -4.04
C LYS A 220 -19.18 5.22 -2.63
N PHE A 221 -18.30 4.56 -1.88
CA PHE A 221 -18.63 4.07 -0.54
C PHE A 221 -18.43 5.18 0.49
N PHE A 222 -19.54 5.64 1.08
CA PHE A 222 -19.54 6.52 2.24
C PHE A 222 -20.65 6.06 3.19
N PRO A 223 -20.32 5.36 4.28
CA PRO A 223 -21.31 4.92 5.25
C PRO A 223 -21.86 6.13 6.00
N ALA A 224 -23.15 6.11 6.34
CA ALA A 224 -23.85 7.18 7.07
C ALA A 224 -23.77 8.58 6.41
N HIS A 225 -24.11 8.65 5.12
CA HIS A 225 -24.22 9.92 4.39
C HIS A 225 -25.18 10.90 5.08
N GLY A 226 -24.75 12.15 5.30
CA GLY A 226 -25.51 13.16 6.04
C GLY A 226 -25.26 13.18 7.56
N SER A 227 -24.40 12.31 8.09
CA SER A 227 -23.92 12.43 9.48
C SER A 227 -22.78 13.43 9.56
N PHE A 228 -23.03 14.57 10.23
CA PHE A 228 -22.02 15.60 10.46
C PHE A 228 -20.74 15.04 11.12
N TYR A 229 -20.87 14.10 12.06
CA TYR A 229 -19.72 13.53 12.78
C TYR A 229 -18.78 12.76 11.85
N VAL A 230 -19.33 11.95 10.93
CA VAL A 230 -18.54 11.14 9.99
C VAL A 230 -17.87 12.04 8.94
N GLU A 231 -18.56 13.09 8.48
CA GLU A 231 -17.99 14.06 7.55
C GLU A 231 -16.84 14.85 8.18
N TYR A 232 -16.97 15.32 9.42
CA TYR A 232 -15.86 15.99 10.13
C TYR A 232 -14.68 15.06 10.39
N ALA A 233 -14.94 13.80 10.76
CA ALA A 233 -13.90 12.79 10.91
C ALA A 233 -13.16 12.55 9.57
N ALA A 234 -13.90 12.44 8.46
CA ALA A 234 -13.31 12.29 7.14
C ALA A 234 -12.44 13.48 6.74
N VAL A 235 -12.92 14.71 6.95
CA VAL A 235 -12.13 15.94 6.69
C VAL A 235 -10.85 15.95 7.53
N PHE A 236 -10.93 15.61 8.81
CA PHE A 236 -9.77 15.53 9.69
C PHE A 236 -8.74 14.50 9.19
N VAL A 237 -9.18 13.29 8.83
CA VAL A 237 -8.30 12.25 8.30
C VAL A 237 -7.69 12.64 6.95
N MET A 238 -8.46 13.27 6.06
CA MET A 238 -7.95 13.75 4.77
C MET A 238 -6.86 14.82 4.96
N LEU A 239 -7.05 15.76 5.91
CA LEU A 239 -6.01 16.75 6.24
C LEU A 239 -4.75 16.09 6.79
N LEU A 240 -4.90 15.05 7.63
CA LEU A 240 -3.76 14.26 8.11
C LEU A 240 -3.04 13.57 6.94
N ALA A 241 -3.78 12.93 6.03
CA ALA A 241 -3.24 12.21 4.89
C ALA A 241 -2.45 13.10 3.92
N CYS A 242 -2.89 14.35 3.71
CA CYS A 242 -2.20 15.33 2.88
C CYS A 242 -0.86 15.83 3.46
N GLY A 243 -0.61 15.60 4.75
CA GLY A 243 0.63 16.00 5.39
C GLY A 243 1.85 15.19 4.94
N ASN A 244 3.04 15.76 5.12
CA ASN A 244 4.27 15.04 4.76
C ASN A 244 4.60 13.96 5.82
N PHE A 245 4.57 12.69 5.40
CA PHE A 245 4.88 11.53 6.24
C PHE A 245 6.25 11.60 6.94
N LEU A 246 7.25 12.25 6.32
CA LEU A 246 8.57 12.45 6.93
C LEU A 246 8.53 13.46 8.07
N LEU A 247 7.66 14.48 8.00
CA LEU A 247 7.46 15.44 9.10
C LEU A 247 6.74 14.78 10.27
N TYR A 248 5.73 13.95 10.01
CA TYR A 248 5.07 13.17 11.06
C TYR A 248 6.06 12.27 11.79
N TYR A 249 6.96 11.59 11.06
CA TYR A 249 8.02 10.81 11.69
C TYR A 249 8.90 11.66 12.60
N ARG A 250 9.32 12.86 12.13
CA ARG A 250 10.15 13.77 12.92
C ARG A 250 9.45 14.22 14.20
N VAL A 251 8.17 14.56 14.15
CA VAL A 251 7.40 14.97 15.32
C VAL A 251 7.28 13.83 16.33
N ILE A 252 6.90 12.63 15.86
CA ILE A 252 6.79 11.45 16.73
C ILE A 252 8.13 11.15 17.42
N HIS A 253 9.25 11.28 16.70
CA HIS A 253 10.58 11.03 17.27
C HIS A 253 11.11 12.19 18.14
N THR A 254 10.66 13.43 17.92
CA THR A 254 11.06 14.58 18.77
C THR A 254 10.27 14.59 20.08
N LEU A 255 9.04 14.06 20.08
CA LEU A 255 8.20 13.95 21.26
C LEU A 255 8.55 12.73 22.14
N LEU A 256 9.18 11.70 21.57
CA LEU A 256 9.71 10.56 22.33
C LEU A 256 11.12 10.90 22.84
N PRO A 257 11.46 10.60 24.11
CA PRO A 257 12.81 10.83 24.62
C PRO A 257 13.82 10.05 23.74
N PRO A 258 15.02 10.60 23.51
CA PRO A 258 16.03 9.94 22.70
C PRO A 258 16.25 8.53 23.26
N ARG A 259 16.01 7.51 22.44
CA ARG A 259 16.43 6.15 22.80
C ARG A 259 17.95 6.19 22.90
N PRO A 260 18.55 5.62 23.96
CA PRO A 260 20.00 5.48 24.01
C PRO A 260 20.40 4.71 22.75
N GLU A 261 21.17 5.37 21.89
CA GLU A 261 21.78 4.72 20.75
C GLU A 261 22.57 3.53 21.30
N PHE A 262 22.32 2.35 20.72
CA PHE A 262 23.10 1.16 21.02
C PHE A 262 24.57 1.53 20.93
N GLY A 263 25.28 1.38 22.05
CA GLY A 263 26.66 1.82 22.21
C GLY A 263 27.54 1.33 21.07
N MET A 264 28.12 2.27 20.33
CA MET A 264 29.40 2.04 19.69
C MET A 264 30.47 2.20 20.76
N ASN A 265 30.91 1.05 21.30
CA ASN A 265 32.30 0.86 21.73
C ASN A 265 32.98 -0.03 20.69
#